data_AF-A0A9E6AT43-F1
#
_entry.id   AF-A0A9E6AT43-F1
#
_cell.length_a   1.000
_cell.length_b   1.000
_cell.length_c   1.000
_cell.angle_alpha   90.00
_cell.angle_beta   90.00
_cell.angle_gamma   90.00
#
_symmetry.space_group_name_H-M   'P 1'
#
loop_
_entity.id
_entity.type
_entity.pdbx_description
1 polymer ?
#
loop_
_entity_poly.entity_id
_entity_poly.type
_entity_poly.pdbx_seq_one_letter_code
_entity_poly.pdbx_strand_id
1 'polypeptide(L)'
;MKKTPIQQVKDQFGDKAKLVAAIEKLASKELWLDRVNEAKGLARVSNAKLLRLHSILENTKKEFGSRDKLIGAILELEKRIKDAGFKTRLEGYALPQLVDLHAAAGTRKKNAEGKAPTKTLEKKPTRSKKAKAKAKAAA
;
A
#
# COMPACT_ATOMS: atom_id res chain seq x y z
N MET A 1 -17.02 -16.28 14.94
CA MET A 1 -15.76 -15.70 15.47
C MET A 1 -14.68 -15.75 14.40
N LYS A 2 -13.79 -14.74 14.32
CA LYS A 2 -12.64 -14.83 13.40
C LYS A 2 -11.67 -15.88 13.94
N LYS A 3 -11.23 -16.81 13.10
CA LYS A 3 -10.22 -17.82 13.49
C LYS A 3 -8.95 -17.12 13.95
N THR A 4 -8.34 -17.61 15.02
CA THR A 4 -7.05 -17.07 15.47
C THR A 4 -5.96 -17.40 14.44
N PRO A 5 -4.88 -16.61 14.35
CA PRO A 5 -3.81 -16.87 13.39
C PRO A 5 -3.22 -18.29 13.52
N ILE A 6 -3.13 -18.84 14.73
CA ILE A 6 -2.64 -20.20 14.94
C ILE A 6 -3.62 -21.26 14.43
N GLN A 7 -4.93 -21.05 14.57
CA GLN A 7 -5.95 -21.93 14.00
C GLN A 7 -5.92 -21.90 12.47
N GLN A 8 -5.79 -20.71 11.87
CA GLN A 8 -5.69 -20.58 10.42
C GLN A 8 -4.48 -21.31 9.85
N VAL A 9 -3.33 -21.23 10.52
CA VAL A 9 -2.12 -21.98 10.11
C VAL A 9 -2.37 -23.49 10.18
N LYS A 10 -2.98 -23.98 11.27
CA LYS A 10 -3.28 -25.41 11.43
C LYS A 10 -4.27 -25.91 10.39
N ASP A 11 -5.34 -25.15 10.12
CA ASP A 11 -6.39 -25.56 9.20
C ASP A 11 -5.92 -25.56 7.73
N GLN A 12 -5.11 -24.58 7.32
CA GLN A 12 -4.71 -24.40 5.92
C GLN A 12 -3.39 -25.08 5.58
N PHE A 13 -2.43 -25.08 6.53
CA PHE A 13 -1.06 -25.53 6.30
C PHE A 13 -0.66 -26.68 7.24
N GLY A 14 -1.44 -27.00 8.27
CA GLY A 14 -1.10 -27.98 9.30
C GLY A 14 -0.18 -27.42 10.38
N ASP A 15 0.95 -26.82 9.97
CA ASP A 15 1.93 -26.25 10.90
C ASP A 15 2.62 -25.01 10.31
N LYS A 16 3.42 -24.35 11.16
CA LYS A 16 4.15 -23.13 10.78
C LYS A 16 5.27 -23.41 9.76
N ALA A 17 5.93 -24.57 9.86
CA ALA A 17 7.03 -24.91 8.96
C ALA A 17 6.53 -25.07 7.52
N LYS A 18 5.36 -25.69 7.33
CA LYS A 18 4.67 -25.84 6.04
C LYS A 18 4.24 -24.49 5.47
N LEU A 19 3.78 -23.56 6.31
CA LEU A 19 3.50 -22.19 5.87
C LEU A 19 4.77 -21.49 5.38
N VAL A 20 5.89 -21.62 6.11
CA VAL A 20 7.18 -21.05 5.67
C VAL A 20 7.62 -21.66 4.34
N ALA A 21 7.55 -22.99 4.20
CA ALA A 21 7.89 -23.67 2.95
C ALA A 21 6.98 -23.26 1.77
N ALA A 22 5.68 -23.03 2.02
CA ALA A 22 4.76 -22.52 1.02
C ALA A 22 5.13 -21.10 0.58
N ILE A 23 5.51 -20.23 1.52
CA ILE A 23 5.99 -18.87 1.23
C ILE A 23 7.28 -18.92 0.41
N GLU A 24 8.24 -19.76 0.77
CA GLU A 24 9.51 -19.91 0.04
C GLU A 24 9.30 -20.38 -1.39
N LYS A 25 8.34 -21.27 -1.64
CA LYS A 25 7.96 -21.70 -3.00
C LYS A 25 7.33 -20.57 -3.83
N LEU A 26 6.62 -19.64 -3.18
CA LEU A 26 6.02 -18.48 -3.83
C LEU A 26 6.99 -17.30 -3.99
N ALA A 27 8.04 -17.25 -3.19
CA ALA A 27 9.05 -16.20 -3.16
C ALA A 27 10.06 -16.31 -4.33
N SER A 28 9.56 -16.30 -5.57
CA SER A 28 10.41 -16.23 -6.76
C SER A 28 11.17 -14.89 -6.83
N LYS A 29 12.32 -14.85 -7.50
CA LYS A 29 13.13 -13.63 -7.68
C LYS A 29 12.37 -12.44 -8.28
N GLU A 30 11.29 -12.72 -9.02
CA GLU A 30 10.44 -11.70 -9.66
C GLU A 30 9.45 -11.03 -8.71
N LEU A 31 9.08 -11.72 -7.62
CA LEU A 31 8.10 -11.26 -6.65
C LEU A 31 8.74 -10.89 -5.31
N TRP A 32 9.86 -11.53 -4.99
CA TRP A 32 10.50 -11.44 -3.69
C TRP A 32 11.81 -10.67 -3.75
N LEU A 33 11.94 -9.71 -2.82
CA LEU A 33 13.23 -9.14 -2.46
C LEU A 33 13.75 -9.87 -1.23
N ASP A 34 14.96 -10.39 -1.33
CA ASP A 34 15.61 -10.99 -0.17
C ASP A 34 15.99 -9.92 0.85
N ARG A 35 15.12 -9.77 1.85
CA ARG A 35 15.22 -8.81 2.95
C ARG A 35 15.09 -9.51 4.30
N VAL A 36 15.18 -10.83 4.30
CA VAL A 36 15.11 -11.63 5.53
C VAL A 36 16.49 -11.60 6.19
N ASN A 37 16.52 -11.51 7.51
CA ASN A 37 17.77 -11.65 8.23
C ASN A 37 18.24 -13.10 8.14
N GLU A 38 19.43 -13.32 7.58
CA GLU A 38 20.00 -14.66 7.34
C GLU A 38 20.07 -15.51 8.62
N ALA A 39 20.37 -14.90 9.77
CA ALA A 39 20.50 -15.62 11.05
C ALA A 39 19.17 -16.00 11.70
N LYS A 40 18.08 -15.26 11.43
CA LYS A 40 16.76 -15.47 12.09
C LYS A 40 15.72 -16.10 11.18
N GLY A 41 15.82 -15.89 9.86
CA GLY A 41 14.93 -16.47 8.86
C GLY A 41 13.44 -16.10 9.02
N LEU A 42 12.59 -16.73 8.20
CA LEU A 42 11.12 -16.59 8.27
C LEU A 42 10.51 -17.35 9.46
N ALA A 43 11.21 -18.35 10.00
CA ALA A 43 10.73 -19.16 11.12
C ALA A 43 10.50 -18.35 12.40
N ARG A 44 11.21 -17.23 12.60
CA ARG A 44 11.04 -16.37 13.79
C ARG A 44 9.85 -15.39 13.65
N VAL A 45 9.32 -15.19 12.46
CA VAL A 45 8.21 -14.26 12.19
C VAL A 45 6.90 -14.79 12.79
N SER A 46 6.02 -13.91 13.26
CA SER A 46 4.73 -14.34 13.83
C SER A 46 3.78 -14.93 12.78
N ASN A 47 2.92 -15.88 13.18
CA ASN A 47 2.00 -16.57 12.27
C ASN A 47 1.09 -15.59 11.50
N ALA A 48 0.61 -14.54 12.16
CA ALA A 48 -0.21 -13.51 11.52
C ALA A 48 0.52 -12.82 10.35
N LYS A 49 1.82 -12.52 10.52
CA LYS A 49 2.63 -11.89 9.48
C LYS A 49 2.91 -12.84 8.33
N LEU A 50 3.18 -14.11 8.63
CA LEU A 50 3.39 -15.15 7.60
C LEU A 50 2.11 -15.37 6.77
N LEU A 51 0.94 -15.43 7.40
CA LEU A 51 -0.34 -15.54 6.71
C LEU A 51 -0.58 -14.33 5.79
N ARG A 52 -0.37 -13.10 6.29
CA ARG A 52 -0.46 -11.89 5.45
C ARG A 52 0.50 -11.96 4.27
N LEU A 53 1.75 -12.38 4.50
CA LEU A 53 2.76 -12.47 3.47
C LEU A 53 2.38 -13.48 2.38
N HIS A 54 1.93 -14.67 2.77
CA HIS A 54 1.44 -15.69 1.85
C HIS A 54 0.30 -15.15 0.98
N SER A 55 -0.73 -14.55 1.58
CA SER A 55 -1.86 -13.98 0.83
C SER A 55 -1.42 -12.89 -0.15
N ILE A 56 -0.48 -12.02 0.23
CA ILE A 56 0.04 -10.97 -0.65
C ILE A 56 0.79 -11.56 -1.85
N LEU A 57 1.64 -12.58 -1.62
CA LEU A 57 2.38 -13.24 -2.70
C LEU A 57 1.43 -13.92 -3.68
N GLU A 58 0.43 -14.64 -3.18
CA GLU A 58 -0.59 -15.28 -4.03
C GLU A 58 -1.41 -14.26 -4.81
N ASN A 59 -1.92 -13.23 -4.15
CA ASN A 59 -2.77 -12.21 -4.79
C ASN A 59 -1.97 -11.44 -5.85
N THR A 60 -0.73 -11.05 -5.54
CA THR A 60 0.12 -10.36 -6.51
C THR A 60 0.41 -11.25 -7.71
N LYS A 61 0.75 -12.53 -7.49
CA LYS A 61 0.99 -13.49 -8.57
C LYS A 61 -0.25 -13.69 -9.44
N LYS A 62 -1.45 -13.65 -8.86
CA LYS A 62 -2.72 -13.77 -9.60
C LYS A 62 -3.09 -12.50 -10.36
N GLU A 63 -2.97 -11.33 -9.74
CA GLU A 63 -3.44 -10.05 -10.31
C GLU A 63 -2.43 -9.42 -11.26
N PHE A 64 -1.14 -9.41 -10.89
CA PHE A 64 -0.08 -8.71 -11.62
C PHE A 64 0.93 -9.67 -12.23
N GLY A 65 1.13 -10.85 -11.65
CA GLY A 65 2.14 -11.82 -12.07
C GLY A 65 3.55 -11.51 -11.56
N SER A 66 4.02 -10.27 -11.73
CA SER A 66 5.37 -9.84 -11.29
C SER A 66 5.35 -8.49 -10.56
N ARG A 67 6.45 -8.21 -9.84
CA ARG A 67 6.62 -6.95 -9.12
C ARG A 67 6.71 -5.74 -10.06
N ASP A 68 7.36 -5.90 -11.22
CA ASP A 68 7.53 -4.81 -12.18
C ASP A 68 6.19 -4.35 -12.78
N LYS A 69 5.26 -5.29 -12.99
CA LYS A 69 3.89 -4.98 -13.43
C LYS A 69 3.11 -4.23 -12.36
N LEU A 70 3.26 -4.59 -11.08
CA LEU A 70 2.68 -3.84 -9.97
C LEU A 70 3.25 -2.41 -9.90
N ILE A 71 4.57 -2.24 -10.11
CA ILE A 71 5.19 -0.91 -10.19
C ILE A 71 4.61 -0.11 -11.36
N GLY A 72 4.44 -0.73 -12.53
CA GLY A 72 3.78 -0.12 -13.69
C GLY A 72 2.37 0.38 -13.36
N ALA A 73 1.54 -0.47 -12.73
CA ALA A 73 0.19 -0.12 -12.32
C ALA A 73 0.16 1.06 -11.32
N ILE A 74 1.11 1.11 -10.38
CA ILE A 74 1.24 2.26 -9.45
C ILE A 74 1.59 3.54 -10.22
N LEU A 75 2.54 3.48 -11.17
CA LEU A 75 2.94 4.64 -11.96
C LEU A 75 1.80 5.17 -12.83
N GLU A 76 0.97 4.28 -13.37
CA GLU A 76 -0.23 4.63 -14.12
C GLU A 76 -1.28 5.31 -13.24
N LEU A 77 -1.56 4.76 -12.06
CA LEU A 77 -2.51 5.35 -11.10
C LEU A 77 -2.06 6.75 -10.63
N GLU A 78 -0.77 6.93 -10.41
CA GLU A 78 -0.18 8.21 -9.99
C GLU A 78 0.04 9.18 -11.17
N LYS A 79 -0.21 8.77 -12.42
CA LYS A 79 0.06 9.54 -13.64
C LYS A 79 1.52 10.00 -13.75
N ARG A 80 2.46 9.19 -13.23
CA ARG A 80 3.91 9.47 -13.17
C ARG A 80 4.74 8.47 -13.97
N ILE A 81 4.19 7.94 -15.06
CA ILE A 81 4.82 6.90 -15.90
C ILE A 81 6.24 7.29 -16.37
N LYS A 82 6.48 8.57 -16.65
CA LYS A 82 7.75 9.09 -17.16
C LYS A 82 8.77 9.44 -16.05
N ASP A 83 8.39 9.29 -14.78
CA ASP A 83 9.24 9.65 -13.65
C ASP A 83 10.19 8.48 -13.30
N ALA A 84 11.37 8.50 -13.92
CA ALA A 84 12.39 7.49 -13.70
C ALA A 84 12.84 7.42 -12.23
N GLY A 85 13.00 8.58 -11.56
CA GLY A 85 13.42 8.61 -10.16
C GLY A 85 12.38 7.99 -9.23
N PHE A 86 11.10 8.22 -9.50
CA PHE A 86 10.03 7.58 -8.73
C PHE A 86 9.96 6.07 -9.00
N LYS A 87 10.15 5.63 -10.25
CA LYS A 87 10.24 4.20 -10.58
C LYS A 87 11.37 3.50 -9.83
N THR A 88 12.59 4.05 -9.86
CA THR A 88 13.74 3.50 -9.14
C THR A 88 13.48 3.39 -7.63
N ARG A 89 12.79 4.37 -7.04
CA ARG A 89 12.40 4.28 -5.62
C ARG A 89 11.44 3.11 -5.35
N LEU A 90 10.49 2.85 -6.25
CA LEU A 90 9.55 1.74 -6.11
C LEU A 90 10.23 0.38 -6.26
N GLU A 91 11.24 0.25 -7.12
CA GLU A 91 12.03 -0.98 -7.28
C GLU A 91 12.77 -1.39 -6.00
N GLY A 92 13.11 -0.43 -5.11
CA GLY A 92 13.72 -0.71 -3.82
C GLY A 92 12.75 -1.20 -2.74
N TYR A 93 11.44 -1.11 -2.96
CA TYR A 93 10.42 -1.49 -1.98
C TYR A 93 10.10 -2.98 -2.02
N ALA A 94 9.82 -3.52 -0.83
CA ALA A 94 9.33 -4.88 -0.68
C ALA A 94 7.91 -5.00 -1.21
N LEU A 95 7.54 -6.19 -1.69
CA LEU A 95 6.25 -6.43 -2.31
C LEU A 95 5.04 -6.01 -1.43
N PRO A 96 5.00 -6.29 -0.11
CA PRO A 96 3.88 -5.85 0.72
C PRO A 96 3.69 -4.33 0.72
N GLN A 97 4.78 -3.56 0.69
CA GLN A 97 4.73 -2.10 0.65
C GLN A 97 4.22 -1.59 -0.70
N LEU A 98 4.57 -2.25 -1.80
CA LEU A 98 4.06 -1.91 -3.13
C LEU A 98 2.56 -2.14 -3.23
N VAL A 99 2.04 -3.25 -2.68
CA VAL A 99 0.60 -3.52 -2.66
C VAL A 99 -0.15 -2.47 -1.83
N ASP A 100 0.39 -2.11 -0.66
CA ASP A 100 -0.20 -1.06 0.19
C ASP A 100 -0.21 0.31 -0.56
N LEU A 101 0.86 0.64 -1.31
CA LEU A 101 0.93 1.84 -2.15
C LEU A 101 -0.06 1.83 -3.31
N HIS A 102 -0.22 0.69 -3.99
CA HIS A 102 -1.19 0.53 -5.07
C HIS A 102 -2.63 0.75 -4.58
N ALA A 103 -2.99 0.15 -3.43
CA ALA A 103 -4.29 0.35 -2.81
C ALA A 103 -4.54 1.82 -2.42
N ALA A 104 -3.52 2.48 -1.86
CA ALA A 104 -3.59 3.91 -1.53
C ALA A 104 -3.75 4.79 -2.78
N ALA A 105 -3.00 4.52 -3.86
CA ALA A 105 -3.11 5.22 -5.13
C ALA A 105 -4.50 5.07 -5.75
N GLY A 106 -5.07 3.86 -5.75
CA GLY A 106 -6.44 3.61 -6.21
C GLY A 106 -7.49 4.36 -5.39
N THR A 107 -7.32 4.41 -4.06
CA THR A 107 -8.20 5.16 -3.16
C THR A 107 -8.13 6.67 -3.44
N ARG A 108 -6.92 7.21 -3.65
CA ARG A 108 -6.72 8.62 -4.02
C ARG A 108 -7.38 8.96 -5.35
N LYS A 109 -7.19 8.11 -6.37
CA LYS A 109 -7.83 8.27 -7.68
C LYS A 109 -9.35 8.32 -7.54
N LYS A 110 -9.95 7.35 -6.84
CA LYS A 110 -11.41 7.31 -6.59
C LYS A 110 -11.90 8.55 -5.84
N ASN A 111 -11.16 9.01 -4.83
CA ASN A 111 -11.53 10.20 -4.07
C ASN A 111 -11.40 11.49 -4.89
N ALA A 112 -10.43 11.57 -5.81
CA ALA A 112 -10.29 12.69 -6.73
C ALA A 112 -11.43 12.72 -7.76
N GLU A 113 -11.87 11.55 -8.24
CA GLU A 113 -13.00 11.41 -9.17
C GLU A 113 -14.35 11.66 -8.49
N GLY A 114 -14.52 11.19 -7.25
CA GLY A 114 -15.70 11.47 -6.42
C GLY A 114 -15.78 12.93 -5.93
N LYS A 115 -14.71 13.71 -6.13
CA LYS A 115 -14.64 15.14 -5.85
C LYS A 115 -14.64 15.93 -7.16
N ALA A 116 -15.65 15.71 -8.00
CA ALA A 116 -15.99 16.65 -9.07
C ALA A 116 -16.22 18.06 -8.45
N PRO A 117 -15.83 19.15 -9.14
CA PRO A 117 -15.52 20.41 -8.51
C PRO A 117 -16.81 21.11 -8.08
N THR A 118 -17.05 21.22 -6.77
CA THR A 118 -17.85 22.34 -6.26
C THR A 118 -17.07 23.62 -6.53
N LYS A 119 -17.43 24.23 -7.66
CA LYS A 119 -17.34 25.65 -8.00
C LYS A 119 -17.33 26.51 -6.73
N THR A 120 -16.16 27.03 -6.34
CA THR A 120 -15.85 28.47 -6.17
C THR A 120 -14.51 28.63 -5.44
N LEU A 121 -13.51 29.12 -6.18
CA LEU A 121 -12.47 29.96 -5.58
C LEU A 121 -13.11 31.31 -5.22
N GLU A 122 -13.99 31.34 -4.21
CA GLU A 122 -14.24 32.59 -3.51
C GLU A 122 -13.12 32.76 -2.49
N LYS A 123 -12.21 33.69 -2.83
CA LYS A 123 -11.21 34.24 -1.93
C LYS A 123 -11.88 34.51 -0.58
N LYS A 124 -11.50 33.74 0.44
CA LYS A 124 -11.92 33.96 1.83
C LYS A 124 -11.67 35.44 2.16
N PRO A 125 -12.69 36.29 2.39
CA PRO A 125 -12.42 37.67 2.78
C PRO A 125 -11.73 37.64 4.14
N THR A 126 -10.51 38.14 4.17
CA THR A 126 -9.52 38.10 5.25
C THR A 126 -9.89 38.93 6.50
N ARG A 127 -11.16 39.27 6.73
CA ARG A 127 -11.57 39.96 7.96
C ARG A 127 -12.94 39.51 8.42
N SER A 128 -13.00 39.07 9.69
CA SER A 128 -14.26 38.81 10.40
C SER A 128 -15.13 40.08 10.40
N LYS A 129 -16.45 39.92 10.37
CA LYS A 129 -17.42 41.05 10.40
C LYS A 129 -17.15 42.02 11.56
N LYS A 130 -16.62 41.51 12.68
CA LYS A 130 -16.22 42.29 13.86
C LYS A 130 -15.03 43.23 13.59
N ALA A 131 -14.09 42.84 12.70
CA ALA A 131 -12.96 43.68 12.31
C ALA A 131 -13.35 44.79 11.31
N LYS A 132 -14.37 44.58 10.47
CA LYS A 132 -14.91 45.62 9.57
C LYS A 132 -15.69 46.70 10.32
N ALA A 133 -16.44 46.34 11.36
CA ALA A 133 -17.17 47.31 12.19
C ALA A 133 -16.22 48.23 12.97
N LYS A 134 -15.10 47.70 13.50
CA LYS A 134 -14.11 48.50 14.24
C LYS A 134 -13.33 49.47 13.33
N ALA A 135 -13.10 49.11 12.07
CA ALA A 135 -12.42 49.99 11.11
C ALA A 135 -13.33 51.12 10.58
N LYS A 136 -14.65 50.90 10.52
CA LYS A 136 -15.61 51.92 10.07
C LYS A 136 -16.00 52.90 11.19
N ALA A 137 -15.76 52.56 12.46
CA ALA A 137 -15.99 53.43 13.61
C ALA A 137 -14.76 54.28 14.00
N ALA A 138 -13.63 54.08 13.31
CA ALA A 138 -12.36 54.78 13.57
C ALA A 138 -11.92 55.67 12.37
N ALA A 139 -12.82 55.89 11.41
CA ALA A 139 -12.69 56.83 10.30
C ALA A 139 -13.88 57.80 10.38
#